data_AF-A0A4V3SDJ6-F1
#
_entry.id   AF-A0A4V3SDJ6-F1
#
_cell.length_a   1.000
_cell.length_b   1.000
_cell.length_c   1.000
_cell.angle_alpha   90.00
_cell.angle_beta   90.00
_cell.angle_gamma   90.00
#
_symmetry.space_group_name_H-M   'P 1'
#
loop_
_entity.id
_entity.type
_entity.pdbx_description
1 polymer ?
#
loop_
_entity_poly.entity_id
_entity_poly.type
_entity_poly.pdbx_seq_one_letter_code
_entity_poly.pdbx_strand_id
1 'polypeptide(L)'
;MAVVRPYSYNVLLGNWWEERLHQSDLLRSIGAQNQLKNKLERSLEQLTGKHVSTKYQVSGTDEFVRIGSEVQLINPGISEFYRKAKLSSPRPAYTLAFGVVNLDRILVLLSIEADNILESMYEEKATPVVATSNLSPASRSLFRIESPDPEDYGRALRYGQPVMFSLKPEFGPVNKDKPPKPFYLASQLSRLGDPLCQSGAQMVFFEQGEPSYASHWEIVAADCQLRHEKEGRLVKLGDNILIRHIRTNKPLALEPKFPIRTISGRDIQVSANAYYDSHRAERDVNIWTLSHGMLSRGQEEDQMENHEKAKMEQSGDEDAEP
;
A
#
# COMPACT_ATOMS: atom_id res chain seq x y z
N MET A 1 45.57 -48.53 -9.88
CA MET A 1 44.22 -48.25 -10.43
C MET A 1 44.40 -47.52 -11.74
N ALA A 2 43.86 -48.04 -12.84
CA ALA A 2 43.98 -47.39 -14.15
C ALA A 2 43.06 -46.16 -14.19
N VAL A 3 43.63 -44.98 -14.41
CA VAL A 3 42.87 -43.73 -14.56
C VAL A 3 42.33 -43.71 -16.00
N VAL A 4 41.04 -43.96 -16.17
CA VAL A 4 40.37 -43.89 -17.47
C VAL A 4 40.15 -42.43 -17.83
N ARG A 5 40.48 -42.03 -19.07
CA ARG A 5 40.22 -40.68 -19.56
C ARG A 5 38.71 -40.41 -19.56
N PRO A 6 38.24 -39.28 -19.00
CA PRO A 6 36.85 -38.86 -19.16
C PRO A 6 36.62 -38.46 -20.62
N TYR A 7 35.55 -38.97 -21.21
CA TYR A 7 35.12 -38.65 -22.57
C TYR A 7 33.99 -37.61 -22.54
N SER A 8 33.75 -36.92 -23.65
CA SER A 8 32.63 -35.97 -23.74
C SER A 8 31.29 -36.69 -23.81
N TYR A 9 30.21 -36.00 -23.41
CA TYR A 9 28.86 -36.58 -23.32
C TYR A 9 28.32 -37.15 -24.65
N ASN A 10 28.88 -36.72 -25.79
CA ASN A 10 28.51 -37.18 -27.13
C ASN A 10 29.18 -38.52 -27.52
N VAL A 11 30.09 -39.03 -26.70
CA VAL A 11 30.86 -40.24 -26.98
C VAL A 11 30.26 -41.42 -26.22
N LEU A 12 29.90 -42.48 -26.95
CA LEU A 12 29.24 -43.68 -26.39
C LEU A 12 30.26 -44.63 -25.74
N LEU A 13 30.93 -44.18 -24.68
CA LEU A 13 31.94 -44.94 -23.94
C LEU A 13 31.67 -44.87 -22.42
N GLY A 14 31.83 -45.99 -21.71
CA GLY A 14 31.58 -46.06 -20.26
C GLY A 14 30.10 -45.93 -19.89
N ASN A 15 29.79 -45.19 -18.82
CA ASN A 15 28.43 -44.96 -18.32
C ASN A 15 27.68 -43.85 -19.09
N TRP A 16 27.99 -43.67 -20.38
CA TRP A 16 27.43 -42.62 -21.24
C TRP A 16 25.90 -42.55 -21.21
N TRP A 17 25.22 -43.69 -21.03
CA TRP A 17 23.77 -43.77 -20.98
C TRP A 17 23.19 -43.20 -19.68
N GLU A 18 23.81 -43.50 -18.54
CA GLU A 18 23.42 -42.94 -17.23
C GLU A 18 23.71 -41.44 -17.18
N GLU A 19 24.86 -41.00 -17.71
CA GLU A 19 25.20 -39.57 -17.79
C GLU A 19 24.20 -38.80 -18.65
N ARG A 20 23.77 -39.37 -19.78
CA ARG A 20 22.77 -38.74 -20.67
C ARG A 20 21.38 -38.70 -20.06
N LEU A 21 20.97 -39.74 -19.34
CA LEU A 21 19.71 -39.76 -18.59
C LEU A 21 19.73 -38.70 -17.48
N HIS A 22 20.81 -38.66 -16.69
CA HIS A 22 20.98 -37.67 -15.62
C HIS A 22 20.94 -36.24 -16.17
N GLN A 23 21.62 -35.97 -17.29
CA GLN A 23 21.60 -34.66 -17.94
C GLN A 23 20.21 -34.31 -18.48
N SER A 24 19.49 -35.27 -19.06
CA SER A 24 18.11 -35.08 -19.51
C SER A 24 17.17 -34.75 -18.33
N ASP A 25 17.29 -35.46 -17.22
CA ASP A 25 16.49 -35.22 -16.01
C ASP A 25 16.83 -33.87 -15.38
N LEU A 26 18.10 -33.48 -15.37
CA LEU A 26 18.53 -32.15 -14.92
C LEU A 26 17.97 -31.04 -15.82
N LEU A 27 18.02 -31.21 -17.14
CA LEU A 27 17.43 -30.26 -18.08
C LEU A 27 15.91 -30.16 -17.92
N ARG A 28 15.24 -31.28 -17.61
CA ARG A 28 13.80 -31.30 -17.32
C ARG A 28 13.50 -30.61 -15.99
N SER A 29 14.30 -30.82 -14.94
CA SER A 29 14.12 -30.14 -13.67
C SER A 29 14.38 -28.64 -13.77
N ILE A 30 15.42 -28.23 -14.52
CA ILE A 30 15.69 -26.82 -14.82
C ILE A 30 14.55 -26.22 -15.66
N GLY A 31 14.05 -26.96 -16.64
CA GLY A 31 12.89 -26.55 -17.45
C GLY A 31 11.64 -26.32 -16.59
N ALA A 32 11.32 -27.26 -15.69
CA ALA A 32 10.21 -27.13 -14.76
C ALA A 32 10.40 -25.95 -13.78
N GLN A 33 11.61 -25.75 -13.25
CA GLN A 33 11.95 -24.61 -12.40
C GLN A 33 11.82 -23.28 -13.14
N ASN A 34 12.26 -23.22 -14.40
CA ASN A 34 12.13 -22.03 -15.24
C ASN A 34 10.67 -21.73 -15.61
N GLN A 35 9.86 -22.76 -15.86
CA GLN A 35 8.42 -22.59 -16.08
C GLN A 35 7.74 -22.02 -14.83
N LEU A 36 8.05 -22.57 -13.65
CA LEU A 36 7.56 -22.03 -12.38
C LEU A 36 8.00 -20.59 -12.20
N LYS A 37 9.30 -20.29 -12.35
CA LYS A 37 9.86 -18.94 -12.26
C LYS A 37 9.15 -17.95 -13.19
N ASN A 38 8.96 -18.31 -14.46
CA ASN A 38 8.27 -17.45 -15.42
C ASN A 38 6.79 -17.24 -15.05
N LYS A 39 6.12 -18.24 -14.48
CA LYS A 39 4.77 -18.08 -13.90
C LYS A 39 4.81 -17.10 -12.71
N LEU A 40 5.77 -17.25 -11.79
CA LEU A 40 5.94 -16.36 -10.63
C LEU A 40 6.14 -14.91 -11.07
N GLU A 41 7.03 -14.67 -12.04
CA GLU A 41 7.33 -13.33 -12.54
C GLU A 41 6.09 -12.69 -13.16
N ARG A 42 5.35 -13.41 -13.99
CA ARG A 42 4.09 -12.91 -14.58
C ARG A 42 3.02 -12.60 -13.52
N SER A 43 2.84 -13.48 -12.54
CA SER A 43 1.89 -13.25 -11.45
C SER A 43 2.31 -12.04 -10.62
N LEU A 44 3.60 -11.90 -10.30
CA LEU A 44 4.13 -10.74 -9.59
C LEU A 44 3.93 -9.45 -10.38
N GLU A 45 4.22 -9.45 -11.69
CA GLU A 45 4.01 -8.30 -12.57
C GLU A 45 2.54 -7.88 -12.63
N GLN A 46 1.61 -8.83 -12.65
CA GLN A 46 0.17 -8.54 -12.59
C GLN A 46 -0.23 -7.90 -11.25
N LEU A 47 0.32 -8.41 -10.14
CA LEU A 47 0.13 -7.85 -8.80
C LEU A 47 0.69 -6.42 -8.73
N THR A 48 1.94 -6.22 -9.14
CA THR A 48 2.64 -4.94 -9.00
C THR A 48 2.13 -3.89 -9.98
N GLY A 49 1.79 -4.29 -11.20
CA GLY A 49 1.39 -3.40 -12.29
C GLY A 49 -0.02 -2.86 -12.11
N LYS A 50 -1.02 -3.74 -12.00
CA LYS A 50 -2.43 -3.33 -11.95
C LYS A 50 -2.86 -2.76 -10.61
N HIS A 51 -2.31 -3.31 -9.52
CA HIS A 51 -2.86 -3.11 -8.18
C HIS A 51 -1.98 -2.25 -7.26
N VAL A 52 -0.69 -2.15 -7.54
CA VAL A 52 0.24 -1.48 -6.63
C VAL A 52 0.74 -0.15 -7.20
N SER A 53 0.99 -0.09 -8.51
CA SER A 53 1.76 1.01 -9.13
C SER A 53 0.95 1.91 -10.06
N THR A 54 -0.34 1.65 -10.29
CA THR A 54 -1.18 2.51 -11.12
C THR A 54 -1.27 3.89 -10.48
N LYS A 55 -0.76 4.90 -11.17
CA LYS A 55 -0.78 6.29 -10.72
C LYS A 55 -2.16 6.90 -10.95
N TYR A 56 -2.63 7.71 -10.01
CA TYR A 56 -3.89 8.44 -10.12
C TYR A 56 -3.65 9.93 -10.05
N GLN A 57 -4.40 10.69 -10.86
CA GLN A 57 -4.52 12.12 -10.70
C GLN A 57 -5.79 12.38 -9.87
N VAL A 58 -5.63 13.07 -8.75
CA VAL A 58 -6.78 13.50 -7.96
C VAL A 58 -7.00 14.98 -8.22
N SER A 59 -8.03 15.30 -8.99
CA SER A 59 -8.45 16.67 -9.23
C SER A 59 -9.34 17.16 -8.08
N GLY A 60 -8.75 17.84 -7.11
CA GLY A 60 -9.48 18.53 -6.04
C GLY A 60 -9.05 19.99 -5.97
N THR A 61 -9.97 20.90 -6.29
CA THR A 61 -9.74 22.36 -6.28
C THR A 61 -10.11 23.03 -4.96
N ASP A 62 -10.73 22.29 -4.05
CA ASP A 62 -11.32 22.84 -2.84
C ASP A 62 -10.29 22.92 -1.70
N GLU A 63 -10.30 24.04 -0.97
CA GLU A 63 -9.46 24.26 0.22
C GLU A 63 -9.83 23.30 1.37
N PHE A 64 -11.10 22.88 1.41
CA PHE A 64 -11.65 22.01 2.45
C PHE A 64 -11.87 20.60 1.93
N VAL A 65 -11.58 19.64 2.80
CA VAL A 65 -11.80 18.22 2.49
C VAL A 65 -13.29 17.91 2.55
N ARG A 66 -13.78 17.11 1.61
CA ARG A 66 -15.19 16.68 1.56
C ARG A 66 -15.31 15.18 1.74
N ILE A 67 -16.45 14.74 2.27
CA ILE A 67 -16.80 13.32 2.33
C ILE A 67 -17.07 12.84 0.91
N GLY A 68 -16.45 11.72 0.54
CA GLY A 68 -16.41 11.17 -0.81
C GLY A 68 -15.17 11.56 -1.61
N SER A 69 -14.36 12.52 -1.12
CA SER A 69 -13.10 12.89 -1.79
C SER A 69 -12.03 11.82 -1.63
N GLU A 70 -11.17 11.72 -2.64
CA GLU A 70 -10.01 10.83 -2.64
C GLU A 70 -8.78 11.61 -2.17
N VAL A 71 -8.06 11.06 -1.20
CA VAL A 71 -6.95 11.70 -0.51
C VAL A 71 -5.82 10.72 -0.25
N GLN A 72 -4.63 11.24 -0.04
CA GLN A 72 -3.52 10.51 0.55
C GLN A 72 -3.35 10.93 2.01
N LEU A 73 -2.97 9.96 2.84
CA LEU A 73 -2.67 10.17 4.25
C LEU A 73 -1.15 10.25 4.40
N ILE A 74 -0.61 11.46 4.54
CA ILE A 74 0.83 11.69 4.58
C ILE A 74 1.28 12.00 6.00
N ASN A 75 2.25 11.28 6.52
CA ASN A 75 3.06 11.72 7.66
C ASN A 75 4.16 12.66 7.12
N PRO A 76 4.21 13.95 7.51
CA PRO A 76 5.14 14.93 6.95
C PRO A 76 6.61 14.70 7.35
N GLY A 77 6.89 13.68 8.16
CA GLY A 77 8.23 13.37 8.66
C GLY A 77 8.56 14.15 9.93
N ILE A 78 9.84 14.43 10.13
CA ILE A 78 10.31 15.09 11.35
C ILE A 78 9.85 16.56 11.42
N SER A 79 9.15 16.92 12.50
CA SER A 79 8.75 18.31 12.73
C SER A 79 9.96 19.22 12.98
N GLU A 80 9.81 20.52 12.73
CA GLU A 80 10.89 21.49 12.93
C GLU A 80 11.44 21.49 14.36
N PHE A 81 10.57 21.31 15.35
CA PHE A 81 10.94 21.25 16.75
C PHE A 81 11.94 20.11 17.01
N TYR A 82 11.60 18.88 16.60
CA TYR A 82 12.47 17.71 16.77
C TYR A 82 13.75 17.82 15.94
N ARG A 83 13.69 18.46 14.77
CA ARG A 83 14.85 18.71 13.92
C ARG A 83 15.84 19.68 14.58
N LYS A 84 15.35 20.81 15.11
CA LYS A 84 16.17 21.83 15.79
C LYS A 84 16.76 21.30 17.10
N ALA A 85 15.96 20.55 17.86
CA ALA A 85 16.37 19.99 19.15
C ALA A 85 17.23 18.72 19.03
N LYS A 86 17.43 18.16 17.83
CA LYS A 86 18.15 16.89 17.58
C LYS A 86 17.65 15.71 18.44
N LEU A 87 16.36 15.73 18.79
CA LEU A 87 15.71 14.74 19.66
C LEU A 87 15.33 13.45 18.92
N SER A 88 15.34 13.47 17.59
CA SER A 88 14.95 12.33 16.76
C SER A 88 15.84 12.24 15.52
N SER A 89 16.02 11.03 15.00
CA SER A 89 16.71 10.80 13.73
C SER A 89 15.96 11.48 12.59
N PRO A 90 16.66 12.04 11.58
CA PRO A 90 16.01 12.61 10.41
C PRO A 90 15.13 11.56 9.74
N ARG A 91 13.86 11.92 9.52
CA ARG A 91 12.85 11.03 8.95
C ARG A 91 12.21 11.72 7.74
N PRO A 92 12.18 11.08 6.56
CA PRO A 92 11.46 11.62 5.41
C PRO A 92 9.94 11.52 5.64
N ALA A 93 9.17 12.13 4.75
CA ALA A 93 7.73 11.95 4.74
C ALA A 93 7.36 10.53 4.27
N TYR A 94 6.25 10.02 4.78
CA TYR A 94 5.69 8.72 4.39
C TYR A 94 4.20 8.87 4.10
N THR A 95 3.67 8.07 3.17
CA THR A 95 2.22 7.98 2.94
C THR A 95 1.69 6.62 3.37
N LEU A 96 0.47 6.58 3.89
CA LEU A 96 -0.19 5.34 4.23
C LEU A 96 -0.45 4.51 2.97
N ALA A 97 -0.26 3.20 3.05
CA ALA A 97 -0.42 2.32 1.92
C ALA A 97 -0.85 0.90 2.32
N PHE A 98 -1.48 0.22 1.37
CA PHE A 98 -1.74 -1.21 1.41
C PHE A 98 -0.45 -1.99 1.25
N GLY A 99 -0.11 -2.82 2.25
CA GLY A 99 1.12 -3.60 2.29
C GLY A 99 0.86 -5.07 2.02
N VAL A 100 1.70 -5.65 1.16
CA VAL A 100 1.73 -7.11 0.97
C VAL A 100 3.02 -7.63 1.60
N VAL A 101 2.91 -8.15 2.83
CA VAL A 101 4.05 -8.40 3.73
C VAL A 101 4.50 -9.87 3.73
N ASN A 102 3.63 -10.81 3.39
CA ASN A 102 3.92 -12.25 3.52
C ASN A 102 4.43 -12.88 2.22
N LEU A 103 5.65 -12.51 1.82
CA LEU A 103 6.30 -13.04 0.62
C LEU A 103 6.45 -14.56 0.65
N ASP A 104 6.76 -15.15 1.81
CA ASP A 104 6.95 -16.60 1.93
C ASP A 104 5.65 -17.37 1.65
N ARG A 105 4.50 -16.88 2.14
CA ARG A 105 3.20 -17.46 1.76
C ARG A 105 2.85 -17.19 0.31
N ILE A 106 3.17 -16.02 -0.23
CA ILE A 106 2.95 -15.74 -1.65
C ILE A 106 3.71 -16.75 -2.50
N LEU A 107 4.96 -17.05 -2.16
CA LEU A 107 5.75 -18.07 -2.83
C LEU A 107 5.11 -19.47 -2.72
N VAL A 108 4.56 -19.82 -1.55
CA VAL A 108 3.82 -21.09 -1.36
C VAL A 108 2.53 -21.12 -2.19
N LEU A 109 1.70 -20.08 -2.15
CA LEU A 109 0.45 -20.00 -2.91
C LEU A 109 0.71 -20.03 -4.42
N LEU A 110 1.76 -19.33 -4.87
CA LEU A 110 2.20 -19.34 -6.26
C LEU A 110 2.74 -20.72 -6.69
N SER A 111 3.27 -21.52 -5.76
CA SER A 111 3.76 -22.88 -6.05
C SER A 111 2.65 -23.92 -6.20
N ILE A 112 1.44 -23.64 -5.71
CA ILE A 112 0.32 -24.61 -5.64
C ILE A 112 -0.65 -24.44 -6.84
N GLU A 113 -0.32 -23.66 -7.87
CA GLU A 113 -1.21 -23.38 -9.01
C GLU A 113 -2.60 -22.87 -8.58
N ALA A 114 -2.64 -22.05 -7.53
CA ALA A 114 -3.88 -21.36 -7.18
C ALA A 114 -4.18 -20.30 -8.25
N ASP A 115 -5.18 -20.57 -9.10
CA ASP A 115 -5.57 -19.71 -10.22
C ASP A 115 -5.88 -18.25 -9.79
N ASN A 116 -6.20 -18.03 -8.50
CA ASN A 116 -6.46 -16.71 -7.92
C ASN A 116 -5.67 -16.46 -6.62
N ILE A 117 -4.33 -16.37 -6.68
CA ILE A 117 -3.48 -15.97 -5.52
C ILE A 117 -4.01 -14.69 -4.84
N LEU A 118 -4.49 -13.74 -5.66
CA LEU A 118 -5.10 -12.50 -5.19
C LEU A 118 -6.31 -12.73 -4.28
N GLU A 119 -7.24 -13.59 -4.69
CA GLU A 119 -8.45 -13.88 -3.91
C GLU A 119 -8.08 -14.52 -2.58
N SER A 120 -7.14 -15.47 -2.58
CA SER A 120 -6.63 -16.08 -1.35
C SER A 120 -5.89 -15.12 -0.41
N MET A 121 -5.24 -14.08 -0.95
CA MET A 121 -4.61 -13.02 -0.15
C MET A 121 -5.64 -12.03 0.41
N TYR A 122 -6.71 -11.75 -0.34
CA TYR A 122 -7.76 -10.83 0.06
C TYR A 122 -8.77 -11.46 1.02
N GLU A 123 -8.95 -12.78 0.99
CA GLU A 123 -9.80 -13.53 1.93
C GLU A 123 -9.22 -13.63 3.34
N GLU A 124 -7.95 -13.23 3.54
CA GLU A 124 -7.35 -13.18 4.86
C GLU A 124 -7.97 -12.03 5.67
N LYS A 125 -8.48 -12.35 6.87
CA LYS A 125 -9.26 -11.42 7.72
C LYS A 125 -8.54 -10.15 8.15
N ALA A 126 -7.22 -10.04 7.95
CA ALA A 126 -6.45 -8.88 8.32
C ALA A 126 -5.27 -8.69 7.35
N THR A 127 -5.46 -7.83 6.35
CA THR A 127 -4.37 -7.42 5.46
C THR A 127 -3.60 -6.25 6.09
N PRO A 128 -2.26 -6.26 6.11
CA PRO A 128 -1.49 -5.29 6.87
C PRO A 128 -1.46 -3.91 6.20
N VAL A 129 -1.56 -2.87 7.02
CA VAL A 129 -1.38 -1.48 6.60
C VAL A 129 0.07 -1.08 6.85
N VAL A 130 0.70 -0.46 5.84
CA VAL A 130 2.09 -0.02 5.90
C VAL A 130 2.19 1.46 5.52
N ALA A 131 3.37 2.04 5.71
CA ALA A 131 3.69 3.39 5.28
C ALA A 131 4.87 3.35 4.31
N THR A 132 4.70 3.95 3.14
CA THR A 132 5.71 3.94 2.08
C THR A 132 6.34 5.31 1.91
N SER A 133 7.63 5.36 1.55
CA SER A 133 8.33 6.63 1.26
C SER A 133 7.97 7.18 -0.12
N ASN A 134 7.26 6.41 -0.95
CA ASN A 134 6.79 6.90 -2.24
C ASN A 134 5.53 7.74 -2.05
N LEU A 135 5.68 9.06 -2.15
CA LEU A 135 4.57 10.00 -1.99
C LEU A 135 3.68 10.10 -3.23
N SER A 136 4.09 9.53 -4.37
CA SER A 136 3.26 9.60 -5.59
C SER A 136 1.93 8.88 -5.38
N PRO A 137 0.79 9.45 -5.81
CA PRO A 137 -0.51 8.80 -5.67
C PRO A 137 -0.55 7.51 -6.46
N ALA A 138 -0.73 6.39 -5.77
CA ALA A 138 -0.85 5.05 -6.34
C ALA A 138 -2.10 4.34 -5.83
N SER A 139 -2.56 3.31 -6.55
CA SER A 139 -3.67 2.43 -6.14
C SER A 139 -3.61 1.97 -4.68
N ARG A 140 -2.39 1.73 -4.18
CA ARG A 140 -2.19 1.24 -2.81
C ARG A 140 -2.24 2.33 -1.74
N SER A 141 -2.14 3.60 -2.11
CA SER A 141 -1.96 4.73 -1.16
C SER A 141 -3.07 5.78 -1.25
N LEU A 142 -4.11 5.51 -2.04
CA LEU A 142 -5.22 6.41 -2.29
C LEU A 142 -6.43 5.96 -1.49
N PHE A 143 -6.98 6.86 -0.68
CA PHE A 143 -8.09 6.58 0.21
C PHE A 143 -9.26 7.49 -0.10
N ARG A 144 -10.47 6.97 -0.10
CA ARG A 144 -11.68 7.76 -0.11
C ARG A 144 -12.19 7.92 1.32
N ILE A 145 -12.53 9.15 1.69
CA ILE A 145 -13.13 9.45 2.99
C ILE A 145 -14.62 9.16 2.88
N GLU A 146 -15.14 8.28 3.71
CA GLU A 146 -16.55 7.92 3.78
C GLU A 146 -17.11 8.26 5.16
N SER A 147 -18.40 8.58 5.24
CA SER A 147 -19.10 8.75 6.51
C SER A 147 -19.91 7.48 6.80
N PRO A 148 -20.10 7.09 8.08
CA PRO A 148 -21.06 6.05 8.43
C PRO A 148 -22.49 6.40 7.99
N ASP A 149 -22.80 7.69 7.93
CA ASP A 149 -24.10 8.21 7.53
C ASP A 149 -24.09 8.59 6.03
N PRO A 150 -24.90 7.94 5.18
CA PRO A 150 -24.89 8.18 3.73
C PRO A 150 -25.27 9.61 3.32
N GLU A 151 -26.04 10.31 4.16
CA GLU A 151 -26.52 11.68 3.88
C GLU A 151 -25.41 12.74 3.93
N ASP A 152 -24.26 12.40 4.51
CA ASP A 152 -23.13 13.31 4.62
C ASP A 152 -22.25 13.34 3.37
N TYR A 153 -22.53 12.49 2.37
CA TYR A 153 -21.77 12.46 1.14
C TYR A 153 -21.74 13.85 0.45
N GLY A 154 -20.56 14.30 0.04
CA GLY A 154 -20.34 15.60 -0.59
C GLY A 154 -20.28 16.79 0.37
N ARG A 155 -20.60 16.61 1.66
CA ARG A 155 -20.46 17.65 2.68
C ARG A 155 -18.99 17.85 3.06
N ALA A 156 -18.67 19.06 3.50
CA ALA A 156 -17.34 19.38 4.02
C ALA A 156 -17.09 18.66 5.36
N LEU A 157 -15.92 18.04 5.46
CA LEU A 157 -15.48 17.24 6.59
C LEU A 157 -15.24 18.11 7.82
N ARG A 158 -15.69 17.65 9.00
CA ARG A 158 -15.53 18.38 10.26
C ARG A 158 -14.62 17.64 11.24
N TYR A 159 -13.88 18.39 12.04
CA TYR A 159 -13.15 17.84 13.19
C TYR A 159 -14.13 17.21 14.19
N GLY A 160 -13.79 16.03 14.70
CA GLY A 160 -14.63 15.26 15.62
C GLY A 160 -15.74 14.42 14.98
N GLN A 161 -15.96 14.55 13.67
CA GLN A 161 -16.94 13.72 12.95
C GLN A 161 -16.40 12.29 12.74
N PRO A 162 -17.24 11.24 12.91
CA PRO A 162 -16.86 9.88 12.59
C PRO A 162 -16.71 9.69 11.08
N VAL A 163 -15.62 9.05 10.68
CA VAL A 163 -15.22 8.82 9.29
C VAL A 163 -14.67 7.41 9.12
N MET A 164 -14.67 6.95 7.89
CA MET A 164 -14.05 5.71 7.44
C MET A 164 -13.13 6.02 6.27
N PHE A 165 -12.03 5.28 6.15
CA PHE A 165 -11.13 5.40 5.01
C PHE A 165 -11.22 4.13 4.19
N SER A 166 -11.79 4.22 2.99
CA SER A 166 -11.84 3.11 2.03
C SER A 166 -10.69 3.23 1.03
N LEU A 167 -9.99 2.15 0.76
CA LEU A 167 -8.89 2.12 -0.20
C LEU A 167 -9.45 2.15 -1.63
N LYS A 168 -8.86 2.97 -2.51
CA LYS A 168 -9.21 3.07 -3.93
C LYS A 168 -7.99 2.87 -4.82
N PRO A 169 -8.11 2.14 -5.96
CA PRO A 169 -9.30 1.46 -6.46
C PRO A 169 -9.68 0.25 -5.61
N GLU A 170 -10.93 -0.22 -5.74
CA GLU A 170 -11.37 -1.43 -5.06
C GLU A 170 -10.61 -2.65 -5.58
N PHE A 171 -10.11 -3.47 -4.66
CA PHE A 171 -9.32 -4.65 -4.98
C PHE A 171 -10.20 -5.89 -4.91
N GLY A 172 -10.25 -6.67 -5.99
CA GLY A 172 -10.98 -7.93 -6.02
C GLY A 172 -11.11 -8.49 -7.43
N PRO A 173 -11.47 -9.78 -7.57
CA PRO A 173 -11.78 -10.37 -8.88
C PRO A 173 -12.96 -9.61 -9.49
N VAL A 174 -12.75 -9.02 -10.67
CA VAL A 174 -13.82 -8.42 -11.47
C VAL A 174 -14.53 -9.55 -12.21
N ASN A 175 -15.26 -10.38 -11.48
CA ASN A 175 -16.15 -11.39 -12.06
C ASN A 175 -17.59 -10.86 -12.01
N LYS A 176 -18.36 -11.10 -13.08
CA LYS A 176 -19.75 -10.58 -13.21
C LYS A 176 -20.67 -10.96 -12.04
N ASP A 177 -20.34 -12.04 -11.32
CA ASP A 177 -21.14 -12.58 -10.22
C ASP A 177 -20.77 -12.04 -8.83
N LYS A 178 -19.60 -11.40 -8.67
CA LYS A 178 -19.15 -10.81 -7.39
C LYS A 178 -18.45 -9.47 -7.64
N PRO A 179 -19.07 -8.33 -7.29
CA PRO A 179 -18.40 -7.04 -7.38
C PRO A 179 -17.20 -7.01 -6.42
N PRO A 180 -16.16 -6.20 -6.75
CA PRO A 180 -15.02 -6.01 -5.86
C PRO A 180 -15.50 -5.43 -4.52
N LYS A 181 -14.89 -5.89 -3.43
CA LYS A 181 -15.23 -5.44 -2.08
C LYS A 181 -14.26 -4.34 -1.65
N PRO A 182 -14.75 -3.26 -1.01
CA PRO A 182 -13.89 -2.23 -0.48
C PRO A 182 -13.04 -2.73 0.68
N PHE A 183 -11.86 -2.14 0.83
CA PHE A 183 -10.98 -2.33 1.98
C PHE A 183 -11.04 -1.10 2.87
N TYR A 184 -11.48 -1.27 4.11
CA TYR A 184 -11.60 -0.21 5.10
C TYR A 184 -10.43 -0.25 6.07
N LEU A 185 -9.84 0.91 6.34
CA LEU A 185 -8.82 1.04 7.38
C LEU A 185 -9.45 0.73 8.74
N ALA A 186 -8.94 -0.28 9.43
CA ALA A 186 -9.48 -0.76 10.68
C ALA A 186 -8.40 -0.96 11.74
N SER A 187 -8.82 -0.93 13.01
CA SER A 187 -7.94 -1.28 14.11
C SER A 187 -8.70 -1.98 15.23
N GLN A 188 -8.04 -2.91 15.91
CA GLN A 188 -8.62 -3.66 17.03
C GLN A 188 -7.63 -3.76 18.18
N LEU A 189 -8.15 -3.78 19.41
CA LEU A 189 -7.34 -3.97 20.63
C LEU A 189 -6.43 -5.19 20.47
N SER A 190 -5.14 -5.00 20.73
CA SER A 190 -4.12 -6.04 20.60
C SER A 190 -4.50 -7.26 21.42
N ARG A 191 -4.43 -8.43 20.80
CA ARG A 191 -4.54 -9.71 21.50
C ARG A 191 -3.15 -10.26 21.77
N LEU A 192 -3.01 -11.05 22.83
CA LEU A 192 -1.78 -11.80 23.10
C LEU A 192 -1.48 -12.70 21.88
N GLY A 193 -0.32 -12.51 21.25
CA GLY A 193 0.12 -13.30 20.09
C GLY A 193 -0.03 -12.63 18.72
N ASP A 194 -0.41 -11.35 18.65
CA ASP A 194 -0.47 -10.64 17.36
C ASP A 194 0.92 -10.53 16.71
N PRO A 195 1.15 -11.13 15.52
CA PRO A 195 2.49 -11.30 14.95
C PRO A 195 3.05 -10.05 14.28
N LEU A 196 2.22 -9.02 14.10
CA LEU A 196 2.51 -7.86 13.27
C LEU A 196 2.79 -6.59 14.06
N CYS A 197 2.82 -6.61 15.40
CA CYS A 197 3.06 -5.42 16.22
C CYS A 197 4.04 -5.66 17.37
N GLN A 198 4.81 -4.63 17.71
CA GLN A 198 5.59 -4.60 18.94
C GLN A 198 4.68 -4.93 20.14
N SER A 199 5.24 -5.55 21.17
CA SER A 199 4.55 -5.71 22.47
C SER A 199 3.96 -4.37 22.93
N GLY A 200 2.63 -4.29 22.98
CA GLY A 200 1.87 -3.11 23.42
C GLY A 200 1.33 -2.18 22.32
N ALA A 201 1.77 -2.32 21.07
CA ALA A 201 1.25 -1.54 19.94
C ALA A 201 -0.01 -2.18 19.35
N GLN A 202 -0.98 -1.36 18.95
CA GLN A 202 -2.25 -1.81 18.37
C GLN A 202 -2.11 -1.96 16.85
N MET A 203 -2.51 -3.11 16.32
CA MET A 203 -2.41 -3.38 14.89
C MET A 203 -3.42 -2.55 14.09
N VAL A 204 -2.99 -2.09 12.93
CA VAL A 204 -3.84 -1.44 11.93
C VAL A 204 -3.82 -2.32 10.69
N PHE A 205 -5.01 -2.67 10.22
CA PHE A 205 -5.22 -3.61 9.12
C PHE A 205 -6.34 -3.11 8.22
N PHE A 206 -6.49 -3.70 7.04
CA PHE A 206 -7.68 -3.47 6.23
C PHE A 206 -8.72 -4.56 6.45
N GLU A 207 -9.95 -4.13 6.74
CA GLU A 207 -11.16 -4.94 6.82
C GLU A 207 -11.84 -4.96 5.44
N GLN A 208 -12.17 -6.15 4.94
CA GLN A 208 -12.79 -6.30 3.62
C GLN A 208 -14.32 -6.38 3.73
N GLY A 209 -15.03 -5.68 2.86
CA GLY A 209 -16.49 -5.79 2.73
C GLY A 209 -17.22 -4.71 3.51
N GLU A 210 -18.11 -5.09 4.42
CA GLU A 210 -18.92 -4.12 5.16
C GLU A 210 -18.11 -3.51 6.32
N PRO A 211 -18.11 -2.18 6.48
CA PRO A 211 -17.34 -1.53 7.52
C PRO A 211 -17.93 -1.86 8.90
N SER A 212 -17.09 -2.34 9.81
CA SER A 212 -17.47 -2.52 11.22
C SER A 212 -17.11 -1.30 12.06
N TYR A 213 -17.49 -1.31 13.34
CA TYR A 213 -17.07 -0.28 14.29
C TYR A 213 -15.53 -0.22 14.50
N ALA A 214 -14.79 -1.23 14.04
CA ALA A 214 -13.32 -1.21 14.00
C ALA A 214 -12.76 -0.27 12.91
N SER A 215 -13.59 0.08 11.93
CA SER A 215 -13.23 0.93 10.79
C SER A 215 -13.58 2.41 11.00
N HIS A 216 -14.11 2.77 12.19
CA HIS A 216 -14.46 4.14 12.54
C HIS A 216 -13.28 4.90 13.13
N TRP A 217 -12.96 6.01 12.48
CA TRP A 217 -11.94 6.97 12.88
C TRP A 217 -12.56 8.35 13.03
N GLU A 218 -11.83 9.25 13.66
CA GLU A 218 -12.18 10.66 13.76
C GLU A 218 -10.93 11.49 13.48
N ILE A 219 -11.14 12.67 12.91
CA ILE A 219 -10.06 13.61 12.63
C ILE A 219 -10.05 14.67 13.72
N VAL A 220 -8.88 14.82 14.34
CA VAL A 220 -8.67 15.70 15.49
C VAL A 220 -7.53 16.65 15.18
N ALA A 221 -7.57 17.87 15.70
CA ALA A 221 -6.46 18.80 15.55
C ALA A 221 -5.17 18.24 16.21
N ALA A 222 -4.04 18.36 15.52
CA ALA A 222 -2.74 17.96 16.04
C ALA A 222 -2.32 18.78 17.27
N ASP A 223 -2.59 20.08 17.26
CA ASP A 223 -2.34 20.93 18.43
C ASP A 223 -3.37 20.63 19.54
N CYS A 224 -2.86 20.26 20.71
CA CYS A 224 -3.68 19.94 21.87
C CYS A 224 -4.44 21.17 22.42
N GLN A 225 -3.89 22.37 22.28
CA GLN A 225 -4.51 23.61 22.79
C GLN A 225 -5.69 24.05 21.92
N LEU A 226 -5.57 23.88 20.61
CA LEU A 226 -6.58 24.28 19.64
C LEU A 226 -7.68 23.22 19.42
N ARG A 227 -7.57 22.07 20.08
CA ARG A 227 -8.46 20.92 19.83
C ARG A 227 -9.92 21.24 20.12
N HIS A 228 -10.19 21.86 21.27
CA HIS A 228 -11.55 22.26 21.65
C HIS A 228 -12.10 23.38 20.76
N GLU A 229 -11.24 24.27 20.27
CA GLU A 229 -11.64 25.38 19.42
C GLU A 229 -11.94 24.95 17.99
N LYS A 230 -11.22 23.95 17.49
CA LYS A 230 -11.38 23.38 16.14
C LYS A 230 -12.48 22.33 16.04
N GLU A 231 -12.97 21.79 17.16
CA GLU A 231 -14.08 20.84 17.19
C GLU A 231 -15.28 21.35 16.36
N GLY A 232 -15.82 20.52 15.46
CA GLY A 232 -16.93 20.88 14.58
C GLY A 232 -16.60 21.85 13.43
N ARG A 233 -15.39 22.42 13.38
CA ARG A 233 -14.92 23.24 12.25
C ARG A 233 -14.53 22.37 11.06
N LEU A 234 -14.50 22.98 9.88
CA LEU A 234 -14.12 22.30 8.65
C LEU A 234 -12.62 21.94 8.65
N VAL A 235 -12.31 20.75 8.15
CA VAL A 235 -10.93 20.27 7.96
C VAL A 235 -10.39 20.83 6.65
N LYS A 236 -9.28 21.57 6.74
CA LYS A 236 -8.56 22.08 5.56
C LYS A 236 -7.59 21.04 5.02
N LEU A 237 -7.36 21.08 3.72
CA LEU A 237 -6.31 20.28 3.11
C LEU A 237 -4.93 20.73 3.60
N GLY A 238 -4.03 19.78 3.89
CA GLY A 238 -2.68 20.07 4.38
C GLY A 238 -2.59 20.48 5.85
N ASP A 239 -3.72 20.62 6.57
CA ASP A 239 -3.69 20.84 8.02
C ASP A 239 -3.03 19.64 8.71
N ASN A 240 -2.24 19.92 9.76
CA ASN A 240 -1.72 18.89 10.65
C ASN A 240 -2.85 18.34 11.53
N ILE A 241 -3.10 17.04 11.40
CA ILE A 241 -4.19 16.33 12.06
C ILE A 241 -3.69 15.09 12.80
N LEU A 242 -4.50 14.60 13.73
CA LEU A 242 -4.43 13.26 14.27
C LEU A 242 -5.61 12.46 13.73
N ILE A 243 -5.35 11.22 13.32
CA ILE A 243 -6.39 10.28 12.91
C ILE A 243 -6.58 9.33 14.08
N ARG A 244 -7.67 9.49 14.83
CA ARG A 244 -7.90 8.77 16.08
C ARG A 244 -8.92 7.67 15.87
N HIS A 245 -8.62 6.47 16.34
CA HIS A 245 -9.57 5.37 16.27
C HIS A 245 -10.63 5.55 17.33
N ILE A 246 -11.90 5.67 16.95
CA ILE A 246 -12.98 6.05 17.88
C ILE A 246 -13.10 5.05 19.02
N ARG A 247 -13.05 3.74 18.71
CA ARG A 247 -13.25 2.69 19.72
C ARG A 247 -12.14 2.64 20.78
N THR A 248 -10.88 2.83 20.38
CA THR A 248 -9.75 2.68 21.32
C THR A 248 -9.14 4.00 21.74
N ASN A 249 -9.63 5.12 21.19
CA ASN A 249 -9.13 6.47 21.43
C ASN A 249 -7.61 6.60 21.18
N LYS A 250 -7.03 5.73 20.35
CA LYS A 250 -5.61 5.73 20.01
C LYS A 250 -5.40 6.37 18.63
N PRO A 251 -4.45 7.32 18.49
CA PRO A 251 -4.11 7.91 17.20
C PRO A 251 -3.30 6.93 16.36
N LEU A 252 -3.42 7.08 15.04
CA LEU A 252 -2.57 6.42 14.06
C LEU A 252 -1.12 6.90 14.23
N ALA A 253 -0.17 5.97 14.17
CA ALA A 253 1.23 6.21 14.42
C ALA A 253 2.10 5.53 13.38
N LEU A 254 3.08 6.27 12.87
CA LEU A 254 4.19 5.69 12.13
C LEU A 254 5.17 5.02 13.11
N GLU A 255 5.75 3.88 12.72
CA GLU A 255 6.72 3.14 13.52
C GLU A 255 8.10 3.07 12.84
N PRO A 256 8.89 4.18 12.80
CA PRO A 256 10.09 4.27 11.97
C PRO A 256 11.19 3.26 12.30
N LYS A 257 11.16 2.70 13.52
CA LYS A 257 12.11 1.71 14.01
C LYS A 257 11.85 0.31 13.46
N PHE A 258 10.68 0.08 12.86
CA PHE A 258 10.23 -1.23 12.39
C PHE A 258 9.99 -1.20 10.87
N PRO A 259 11.07 -1.27 10.07
CA PRO A 259 10.95 -1.42 8.63
C PRO A 259 10.40 -2.82 8.30
N ILE A 260 9.49 -2.88 7.33
CA ILE A 260 8.88 -4.10 6.83
C ILE A 260 9.20 -4.24 5.34
N ARG A 261 9.53 -5.44 4.88
CA ARG A 261 9.68 -5.73 3.46
C ARG A 261 8.34 -6.15 2.87
N THR A 262 7.93 -5.45 1.83
CA THR A 262 6.75 -5.77 1.02
C THR A 262 7.17 -6.08 -0.41
N ILE A 263 6.24 -6.57 -1.23
CA ILE A 263 6.47 -6.73 -2.69
C ILE A 263 6.89 -5.41 -3.36
N SER A 264 6.51 -4.28 -2.78
CA SER A 264 6.76 -2.94 -3.32
C SER A 264 8.08 -2.34 -2.82
N GLY A 265 8.82 -3.03 -1.97
CA GLY A 265 10.10 -2.60 -1.44
C GLY A 265 10.13 -2.52 0.08
N ARG A 266 10.86 -1.53 0.60
CA ARG A 266 11.03 -1.32 2.04
C ARG A 266 10.02 -0.28 2.52
N ASP A 267 8.97 -0.76 3.15
CA ASP A 267 7.97 0.07 3.79
C ASP A 267 8.21 0.11 5.32
N ILE A 268 7.42 0.90 6.03
CA ILE A 268 7.48 1.06 7.48
C ILE A 268 6.16 0.59 8.08
N GLN A 269 6.26 0.00 9.26
CA GLN A 269 5.09 -0.42 10.02
C GLN A 269 4.24 0.78 10.48
N VAL A 270 2.93 0.55 10.56
CA VAL A 270 1.95 1.50 11.10
C VAL A 270 1.19 0.84 12.24
N SER A 271 0.93 1.59 13.30
CA SER A 271 0.20 1.13 14.48
C SER A 271 -0.83 2.18 14.92
N ALA A 272 -1.75 1.81 15.81
CA ALA A 272 -2.59 2.77 16.53
C ALA A 272 -2.06 2.90 17.96
N ASN A 273 -1.21 3.91 18.20
CA ASN A 273 -0.61 4.14 19.50
C ASN A 273 -0.31 5.63 19.73
N ALA A 274 -0.48 6.10 20.95
CA ALA A 274 -0.14 7.49 21.29
C ALA A 274 1.30 7.58 21.77
N TYR A 275 2.14 8.28 21.01
CA TYR A 275 3.49 8.61 21.44
C TYR A 275 3.52 10.05 21.94
N TYR A 276 3.88 10.21 23.21
CA TYR A 276 3.95 11.52 23.84
C TYR A 276 5.40 12.00 23.97
N ASP A 277 5.56 13.31 23.98
CA ASP A 277 6.80 13.98 24.31
C ASP A 277 6.88 14.36 25.79
N SER A 278 7.95 15.06 26.18
CA SER A 278 8.15 15.52 27.56
C SER A 278 7.06 16.47 28.05
N HIS A 279 6.34 17.14 27.14
CA HIS A 279 5.25 18.05 27.44
C HIS A 279 3.87 17.37 27.36
N ARG A 280 3.84 16.04 27.22
CA ARG A 280 2.62 15.23 27.01
C ARG A 280 1.86 15.59 25.73
N ALA A 281 2.52 16.24 24.76
CA ALA A 281 1.96 16.45 23.44
C ALA A 281 2.23 15.23 22.55
N GLU A 282 1.32 14.92 21.63
CA GLU A 282 1.53 13.86 20.65
C GLU A 282 2.72 14.17 19.74
N ARG A 283 3.56 13.15 19.47
CA ARG A 283 4.78 13.28 18.69
C ARG A 283 4.50 13.40 17.19
N ASP A 284 5.53 13.82 16.45
CA ASP A 284 5.55 13.90 14.99
C ASP A 284 5.20 12.58 14.26
N VAL A 285 5.43 11.43 14.88
CA VAL A 285 5.00 10.12 14.37
C VAL A 285 3.48 9.92 14.35
N ASN A 286 2.74 10.67 15.16
CA ASN A 286 1.28 10.64 15.24
C ASN A 286 0.60 11.70 14.36
N ILE A 287 1.38 12.63 13.80
CA ILE A 287 0.86 13.73 13.00
C ILE A 287 0.72 13.27 11.55
N TRP A 288 -0.44 13.50 10.97
CA TRP A 288 -0.76 13.22 9.58
C TRP A 288 -1.29 14.48 8.91
N THR A 289 -1.29 14.49 7.59
CA THR A 289 -1.85 15.54 6.74
C THR A 289 -2.64 14.88 5.62
N LEU A 290 -3.80 15.45 5.28
CA LEU A 290 -4.56 15.05 4.11
C LEU A 290 -4.06 15.83 2.90
N SER A 291 -3.70 15.14 1.82
CA SER A 291 -3.34 15.77 0.55
C SER A 291 -4.16 15.18 -0.59
N HIS A 292 -4.50 16.01 -1.58
CA HIS A 292 -4.93 15.50 -2.87
C HIS A 292 -3.72 14.83 -3.53
N GLY A 293 -3.98 13.76 -4.27
CA GLY A 293 -2.94 13.13 -5.06
C GLY A 293 -2.48 14.02 -6.22
N MET A 294 -1.46 14.84 -5.98
CA MET A 294 -0.81 15.62 -7.04
C MET A 294 0.39 14.86 -7.61
N LEU A 295 0.46 14.79 -8.94
CA LEU A 295 1.71 14.48 -9.63
C LEU A 295 2.63 15.69 -9.51
N SER A 296 3.92 15.45 -9.29
CA SER A 296 4.93 16.50 -9.43
C SER A 296 4.87 17.07 -10.85
N ARG A 297 4.74 18.40 -10.97
CA ARG A 297 4.65 19.20 -12.20
C ARG A 297 5.63 18.84 -13.34
N GLY A 298 6.74 18.18 -13.04
CA GLY A 298 7.69 17.68 -14.05
C GLY A 298 7.26 16.42 -14.81
N GLN A 299 6.21 15.71 -14.38
CA GLN A 299 5.66 14.54 -15.10
C GLN A 299 4.44 14.90 -15.96
N GLU A 300 3.87 16.10 -15.77
CA GLU A 300 2.78 16.62 -16.60
C GLU A 300 3.28 17.01 -18.00
N GLU A 301 4.50 17.56 -18.10
CA GLU A 301 5.14 17.91 -19.37
C GLU A 301 5.48 16.63 -20.18
N ASP A 302 6.11 15.63 -19.55
CA ASP A 302 6.44 14.36 -20.20
C ASP A 302 5.20 13.56 -20.65
N GLN A 303 4.07 13.68 -19.94
CA GLN A 303 2.83 12.99 -20.31
C GLN A 303 2.00 13.78 -21.33
N MET A 304 1.99 15.12 -21.28
CA MET A 304 1.40 15.92 -22.34
C MET A 304 2.16 15.72 -23.65
N GLU A 305 3.49 15.68 -23.61
CA GLU A 305 4.31 15.44 -24.80
C GLU A 305 4.10 14.02 -25.37
N ASN A 306 3.92 13.01 -24.51
CA ASN A 306 3.58 11.65 -24.96
C ASN A 306 2.14 11.53 -25.49
N HIS A 307 1.19 12.26 -24.92
CA HIS A 307 -0.20 12.26 -25.39
C HIS A 307 -0.37 13.03 -26.72
N GLU A 308 0.42 14.09 -26.90
CA GLU A 308 0.47 14.86 -28.14
C GLU A 308 1.18 14.09 -29.26
N LYS A 309 2.25 13.34 -28.95
CA LYS A 309 2.88 12.40 -29.89
C LYS A 309 1.92 11.27 -30.32
N ALA A 310 1.18 10.68 -29.38
CA ALA A 310 0.20 9.64 -29.69
C ALA A 310 -0.97 10.15 -30.55
N LYS A 311 -1.37 11.42 -30.40
CA LYS A 311 -2.37 12.06 -31.26
C LYS A 311 -1.84 12.34 -32.67
N MET A 312 -0.59 12.77 -32.80
CA MET A 312 0.03 13.00 -34.12
C MET A 312 0.20 11.70 -34.91
N GLU A 313 0.55 10.59 -34.24
CA GLU A 313 0.66 9.27 -34.88
C GLU A 313 -0.71 8.75 -35.36
N GLN A 314 -1.80 9.01 -34.63
CA GLN A 314 -3.16 8.63 -35.07
C GLN A 314 -3.71 9.51 -36.20
N SER A 315 -3.29 10.77 -36.31
CA SER A 315 -3.69 11.65 -37.41
C SER A 315 -2.90 11.43 -38.71
N GLY A 316 -1.79 10.69 -38.67
CA GLY A 316 -0.95 10.43 -39.83
C GLY A 316 -1.42 9.27 -40.73
N ASP A 317 -2.34 8.43 -40.24
CA ASP A 317 -2.80 7.22 -40.94
C ASP A 317 -4.12 7.42 -41.72
N GLU A 318 -4.79 8.58 -41.64
CA GLU A 318 -6.04 8.84 -42.37
C GLU A 318 -5.86 9.45 -43.77
N ASP A 319 -4.65 9.88 -44.16
CA ASP A 319 -4.39 10.54 -45.45
C ASP A 319 -3.67 9.64 -46.49
N ALA A 320 -3.67 8.33 -46.31
CA ALA A 320 -3.00 7.41 -47.23
C ALA A 320 -3.82 6.16 -47.57
N GLU A 321 -4.96 6.33 -48.26
CA GLU A 321 -5.39 5.32 -49.25
C GLU A 321 -5.86 5.98 -50.57
N PRO A 322 -5.51 5.40 -51.73
CA PRO A 322 -5.60 6.03 -53.06
C PRO A 322 -7.00 6.08 -53.70
#